data_AF-A0A2T9ZDB9-F1
#
_entry.id   AF-A0A2T9ZDB9-F1
#
_cell.length_a   1.000
_cell.length_b   1.000
_cell.length_c   1.000
_cell.angle_alpha   90.00
_cell.angle_beta   90.00
_cell.angle_gamma   90.00
#
_symmetry.space_group_name_H-M   'P 1'
#
loop_
_entity.id
_entity.type
_entity.pdbx_description
1 polymer ?
#
loop_
_entity_poly.entity_id
_entity_poly.type
_entity_poly.pdbx_seq_one_letter_code
_entity_poly.pdbx_strand_id
1 'polypeptide(L)'
;MKACVPFKEISLWSAIRRKSLHGTKFESILTRTFAATKYLASDPLVKLAGRYGYRARSSFKLMEIDSKYSLIKPIVSETSSPLYIEVFTILKKSFIIDCGCAPGGWSQVLSERIYEQPSERVKEYKEIKNVLKKYANINMKAELNVQQECSSVSGDRIIGVDLLTMIPIRGVKFIKGNFLEDSTIKKIEEALSNCKVGLVLSDMAPNISGNKGIDDAKSMDLCTKVLDFAEQYLIKGGSLVIKYFMGHSNSELKMLLKSKFLSVYSEKPYSSRPG
;
A
#
# COMPACT_ATOMS: atom_id res chain seq x y z
N MET A 1 -24.20 -14.23 -43.08
CA MET A 1 -23.55 -15.13 -42.10
C MET A 1 -22.11 -15.38 -42.52
N LYS A 2 -21.22 -15.52 -41.53
CA LYS A 2 -19.74 -15.68 -41.57
C LYS A 2 -19.00 -14.38 -41.91
N ALA A 3 -17.95 -13.95 -41.20
CA ALA A 3 -17.17 -14.59 -40.14
C ALA A 3 -16.77 -13.55 -39.06
N CYS A 4 -17.07 -13.86 -37.80
CA CYS A 4 -16.49 -13.20 -36.65
C CYS A 4 -15.24 -13.99 -36.25
N VAL A 5 -14.12 -13.30 -36.10
CA VAL A 5 -12.79 -13.84 -35.78
C VAL A 5 -12.84 -14.42 -34.35
N PRO A 6 -12.24 -15.59 -34.07
CA PRO A 6 -12.40 -16.25 -32.79
C PRO A 6 -11.63 -15.56 -31.66
N PHE A 7 -12.28 -15.61 -30.50
CA PHE A 7 -11.75 -15.55 -29.13
C PHE A 7 -10.34 -16.20 -29.04
N LYS A 8 -9.34 -15.47 -28.53
CA LYS A 8 -8.08 -16.06 -28.07
C LYS A 8 -8.15 -16.27 -26.56
N GLU A 9 -8.85 -17.32 -26.16
CA GLU A 9 -8.39 -18.16 -25.06
C GLU A 9 -7.27 -19.05 -25.62
N ILE A 10 -6.05 -18.93 -25.11
CA ILE A 10 -5.01 -19.94 -25.28
C ILE A 10 -4.34 -20.15 -23.92
N SER A 11 -4.95 -21.00 -23.12
CA SER A 11 -4.26 -21.91 -22.20
C SER A 11 -3.83 -23.17 -22.96
N LEU A 12 -2.62 -23.71 -22.73
CA LEU A 12 -2.19 -25.14 -22.79
C LEU A 12 -0.63 -25.21 -22.80
N TRP A 13 0.10 -26.11 -22.11
CA TRP A 13 -0.05 -27.57 -21.96
C TRP A 13 0.43 -28.18 -20.59
N SER A 14 -0.26 -29.28 -20.24
CA SER A 14 -0.18 -30.47 -19.32
C SER A 14 1.21 -31.02 -18.89
N ALA A 15 1.45 -31.99 -17.96
CA ALA A 15 0.78 -32.73 -16.86
C ALA A 15 1.78 -33.79 -16.26
N ILE A 16 1.74 -34.18 -14.95
CA ILE A 16 2.08 -35.56 -14.44
C ILE A 16 1.23 -35.91 -13.18
N ARG A 17 0.70 -37.16 -13.17
CA ARG A 17 -0.31 -37.90 -12.34
C ARG A 17 -0.09 -38.00 -10.80
N ARG A 18 -1.10 -38.34 -9.95
CA ARG A 18 -1.84 -39.63 -9.81
C ARG A 18 -3.24 -39.56 -9.14
N LYS A 19 -4.13 -40.47 -9.59
CA LYS A 19 -5.49 -40.96 -9.15
C LYS A 19 -5.68 -41.05 -7.63
N SER A 20 -6.87 -41.12 -7.00
CA SER A 20 -8.33 -41.07 -7.31
C SER A 20 -9.05 -41.24 -5.96
N LEU A 21 -10.26 -40.70 -5.77
CA LEU A 21 -11.52 -41.39 -5.38
C LEU A 21 -12.60 -40.36 -4.94
N HIS A 22 -13.77 -40.45 -5.59
CA HIS A 22 -15.16 -40.21 -5.15
C HIS A 22 -15.39 -39.21 -4.00
N GLY A 23 -16.21 -38.16 -4.07
CA GLY A 23 -17.40 -37.90 -4.88
C GLY A 23 -18.47 -37.37 -3.93
N THR A 24 -18.89 -36.11 -4.09
CA THR A 24 -20.26 -35.54 -3.89
C THR A 24 -20.21 -34.02 -3.69
N LYS A 25 -21.22 -33.36 -4.25
CA LYS A 25 -21.49 -31.91 -4.36
C LYS A 25 -21.02 -31.04 -3.17
N PHE A 26 -19.85 -30.41 -3.30
CA PHE A 26 -19.42 -29.26 -2.50
C PHE A 26 -18.53 -28.28 -3.31
N GLU A 27 -18.53 -28.38 -4.65
CA GLU A 27 -17.45 -27.78 -5.47
C GLU A 27 -17.67 -26.32 -5.91
N SER A 28 -18.87 -25.76 -5.94
CA SER A 28 -19.03 -24.41 -6.53
C SER A 28 -18.53 -23.25 -5.65
N ILE A 29 -18.47 -23.43 -4.33
CA ILE A 29 -17.99 -22.41 -3.37
C ILE A 29 -16.49 -22.59 -3.08
N LEU A 30 -16.00 -23.83 -3.02
CA LEU A 30 -14.58 -24.14 -2.78
C LEU A 30 -13.69 -23.94 -4.01
N THR A 31 -14.19 -24.12 -5.24
CA THR A 31 -13.32 -23.98 -6.44
C THR A 31 -12.90 -22.53 -6.68
N ARG A 32 -13.75 -21.55 -6.32
CA ARG A 32 -13.42 -20.12 -6.39
C ARG A 32 -12.39 -19.71 -5.33
N THR A 33 -12.47 -20.29 -4.13
CA THR A 33 -11.46 -20.12 -3.07
C THR A 33 -10.15 -20.82 -3.46
N PHE A 34 -10.16 -22.06 -3.94
CA PHE A 34 -8.96 -22.81 -4.31
C PHE A 34 -8.22 -22.23 -5.52
N ALA A 35 -8.89 -21.74 -6.56
CA ALA A 35 -8.22 -21.10 -7.70
C ALA A 35 -7.53 -19.78 -7.30
N ALA A 36 -8.20 -18.95 -6.49
CA ALA A 36 -7.57 -17.75 -5.91
C ALA A 36 -6.39 -18.12 -4.99
N THR A 37 -6.53 -19.19 -4.19
CA THR A 37 -5.48 -19.69 -3.28
C THR A 37 -4.28 -20.27 -4.06
N LYS A 38 -4.50 -20.96 -5.19
CA LYS A 38 -3.44 -21.54 -6.02
C LYS A 38 -2.68 -20.47 -6.82
N TYR A 39 -3.36 -19.42 -7.30
CA TYR A 39 -2.71 -18.24 -7.90
C TYR A 39 -1.91 -17.45 -6.86
N LEU A 40 -2.48 -17.18 -5.67
CA LEU A 40 -1.78 -16.53 -4.56
C LEU A 40 -0.55 -17.33 -4.09
N ALA A 41 -0.62 -18.66 -4.09
CA ALA A 41 0.51 -19.53 -3.73
C ALA A 41 1.61 -19.60 -4.80
N SER A 42 1.29 -19.28 -6.07
CA SER A 42 2.26 -19.26 -7.17
C SER A 42 2.93 -17.91 -7.38
N ASP A 43 2.32 -16.85 -6.84
CA ASP A 43 2.75 -15.47 -6.95
C ASP A 43 4.14 -15.28 -6.31
N PRO A 44 5.20 -14.98 -7.09
CA PRO A 44 6.55 -14.84 -6.57
C PRO A 44 6.66 -13.80 -5.47
N LEU A 45 5.86 -12.72 -5.53
CA LEU A 45 5.88 -11.66 -4.54
C LEU A 45 5.15 -12.03 -3.25
N VAL A 46 4.17 -12.94 -3.29
CA VAL A 46 3.59 -13.51 -2.06
C VAL A 46 4.61 -14.40 -1.36
N LYS A 47 5.32 -15.24 -2.11
CA LYS A 47 6.43 -16.05 -1.57
C LYS A 47 7.55 -15.19 -1.02
N LEU A 48 7.89 -14.11 -1.73
CA LEU A 48 8.91 -13.15 -1.31
C LEU A 48 8.50 -12.44 -0.02
N ALA A 49 7.25 -11.99 0.07
CA ALA A 49 6.71 -11.40 1.30
C ALA A 49 6.84 -12.37 2.48
N GLY A 50 6.41 -13.62 2.31
CA GLY A 50 6.57 -14.66 3.34
C GLY A 50 8.02 -14.91 3.74
N ARG A 51 8.96 -14.92 2.77
CA ARG A 51 10.40 -15.11 3.04
C ARG A 51 11.00 -13.99 3.87
N TYR A 52 10.56 -12.75 3.67
CA TYR A 52 11.02 -11.56 4.38
C TYR A 52 10.08 -11.14 5.53
N GLY A 53 9.18 -12.02 5.98
CA GLY A 53 8.30 -11.73 7.13
C GLY A 53 7.20 -10.68 6.90
N TYR A 54 6.98 -10.25 5.65
CA TYR A 54 5.86 -9.37 5.30
C TYR A 54 4.55 -10.14 5.22
N ARG A 55 3.50 -9.57 5.82
CA ARG A 55 2.16 -10.14 5.85
C ARG A 55 1.46 -10.09 4.50
N ALA A 56 1.88 -9.19 3.59
CA ALA A 56 1.30 -9.06 2.27
C ALA A 56 2.33 -8.58 1.23
N ARG A 57 2.15 -9.02 -0.02
CA ARG A 57 2.95 -8.49 -1.14
C ARG A 57 2.75 -6.99 -1.40
N SER A 58 1.67 -6.39 -0.87
CA SER A 58 1.44 -4.94 -0.99
C SER A 58 2.49 -4.13 -0.24
N SER A 59 3.20 -4.70 0.74
CA SER A 59 4.35 -4.07 1.41
C SER A 59 5.38 -3.54 0.41
N PHE A 60 5.69 -4.32 -0.64
CA PHE A 60 6.64 -3.91 -1.68
C PHE A 60 6.18 -2.67 -2.45
N LYS A 61 4.87 -2.45 -2.62
CA LYS A 61 4.36 -1.25 -3.30
C LYS A 61 4.69 0.01 -2.52
N LEU A 62 4.42 0.01 -1.21
CA LEU A 62 4.74 1.16 -0.36
C LEU A 62 6.25 1.38 -0.30
N MET A 63 7.05 0.31 -0.26
CA MET A 63 8.51 0.46 -0.31
C MET A 63 9.01 1.11 -1.60
N GLU A 64 8.45 0.73 -2.76
CA GLU A 64 8.79 1.31 -4.05
C GLU A 64 8.40 2.80 -4.11
N ILE A 65 7.17 3.13 -3.68
CA ILE A 65 6.68 4.50 -3.62
C ILE A 65 7.56 5.33 -2.67
N ASP A 66 7.81 4.85 -1.46
CA ASP A 66 8.64 5.56 -0.48
C ASP A 66 10.09 5.71 -0.95
N SER A 67 10.64 4.71 -1.66
CA SER A 67 11.98 4.83 -2.26
C SER A 67 12.07 5.90 -3.34
N LYS A 68 10.95 6.25 -3.98
CA LYS A 68 10.90 7.26 -5.05
C LYS A 68 10.60 8.66 -4.50
N TYR A 69 9.74 8.76 -3.49
CA TYR A 69 9.21 10.03 -2.99
C TYR A 69 9.66 10.41 -1.58
N SER A 70 10.34 9.52 -0.85
CA SER A 70 10.82 9.77 0.51
C SER A 70 9.71 10.22 1.47
N LEU A 71 8.55 9.58 1.41
CA LEU A 71 7.35 9.87 2.19
C LEU A 71 7.52 9.63 3.69
N ILE A 72 8.22 8.56 4.09
CA ILE A 72 8.31 8.09 5.49
C ILE A 72 9.67 8.41 6.10
N LYS A 73 10.74 8.29 5.29
CA LYS A 73 12.09 8.68 5.71
C LYS A 73 12.81 9.41 4.56
N PRO A 74 13.38 10.60 4.82
CA PRO A 74 14.11 11.42 3.89
C PRO A 74 15.46 10.80 3.64
N ILE A 75 15.98 11.17 2.49
CA ILE A 75 17.38 11.06 2.19
C ILE A 75 18.03 12.31 2.80
N VAL A 76 18.64 12.16 3.98
CA VAL A 76 19.44 13.23 4.59
C VAL A 76 20.90 13.00 4.21
N SER A 77 21.52 14.00 3.60
CA SER A 77 22.96 14.12 3.36
C SER A 77 23.55 15.22 4.24
N GLU A 78 24.87 15.26 4.37
CA GLU A 78 25.61 16.35 5.04
C GLU A 78 25.32 17.74 4.43
N THR A 79 24.86 17.76 3.17
CA THR A 79 24.48 18.98 2.44
C THR A 79 22.99 19.34 2.56
N SER A 80 22.21 18.59 3.34
CA SER A 80 20.78 18.85 3.47
C SER A 80 20.50 20.19 4.15
N SER A 81 19.63 20.99 3.55
CA SER A 81 19.25 22.30 4.09
C SER A 81 18.66 22.19 5.50
N PRO A 82 18.99 23.09 6.44
CA PRO A 82 18.39 23.13 7.76
C PRO A 82 16.85 23.17 7.74
N LEU A 83 16.26 23.86 6.75
CA LEU A 83 14.81 23.91 6.57
C LEU A 83 14.22 22.55 6.20
N TYR A 84 14.94 21.75 5.41
CA TYR A 84 14.53 20.39 5.06
C TYR A 84 14.53 19.48 6.31
N ILE A 85 15.55 19.62 7.16
CA ILE A 85 15.66 18.88 8.41
C ILE A 85 14.53 19.26 9.38
N GLU A 86 14.19 20.54 9.46
CA GLU A 86 13.10 21.04 10.31
C GLU A 86 11.73 20.54 9.86
N VAL A 87 11.40 20.72 8.57
CA VAL A 87 10.15 20.20 7.98
C VAL A 87 10.05 18.68 8.17
N PHE A 88 11.16 17.97 7.98
CA PHE A 88 11.19 16.53 8.20
C PHE A 88 11.01 16.16 9.68
N THR A 89 11.60 16.91 10.60
CA THR A 89 11.43 16.69 12.04
C THR A 89 9.97 16.87 12.45
N ILE A 90 9.27 17.84 11.87
CA ILE A 90 7.83 18.04 12.05
C ILE A 90 7.08 16.81 11.51
N LEU A 91 7.35 16.38 10.28
CA LEU A 91 6.71 15.20 9.67
C LEU A 91 6.95 13.91 10.47
N LYS A 92 8.15 13.73 11.03
CA LYS A 92 8.49 12.60 11.92
C LYS A 92 7.67 12.58 13.19
N LYS A 93 7.28 13.76 13.71
CA LYS A 93 6.50 13.90 14.95
C LYS A 93 4.99 13.80 14.72
N SER A 94 4.53 14.06 13.50
CA SER A 94 3.12 13.96 13.13
C SER A 94 2.61 12.51 13.08
N PHE A 95 1.29 12.35 13.19
CA PHE A 95 0.63 11.06 13.03
C PHE A 95 0.63 10.60 11.57
N ILE A 96 0.53 9.29 11.38
CA ILE A 96 0.34 8.64 10.08
C ILE A 96 -0.95 7.84 10.11
N ILE A 97 -1.77 7.98 9.08
CA ILE A 97 -2.99 7.18 8.90
C ILE A 97 -2.78 6.15 7.80
N ASP A 98 -3.09 4.89 8.07
CA ASP A 98 -3.06 3.77 7.11
C ASP A 98 -4.49 3.20 6.95
N CYS A 99 -5.19 3.61 5.89
CA CYS A 99 -6.55 3.19 5.58
C CYS A 99 -6.58 1.94 4.71
N GLY A 100 -7.41 0.97 5.08
CA GLY A 100 -7.42 -0.35 4.43
C GLY A 100 -6.17 -1.16 4.79
N CYS A 101 -5.73 -1.04 6.05
CA CYS A 101 -4.44 -1.54 6.48
C CYS A 101 -4.34 -3.07 6.60
N ALA A 102 -5.45 -3.81 6.75
CA ALA A 102 -5.40 -5.26 6.92
C ALA A 102 -4.90 -5.95 5.63
N PRO A 103 -4.00 -6.95 5.72
CA PRO A 103 -3.56 -7.68 6.92
C PRO A 103 -2.39 -7.03 7.70
N GLY A 104 -1.98 -5.83 7.35
CA GLY A 104 -0.96 -5.04 8.02
C GLY A 104 0.31 -4.82 7.20
N GLY A 105 0.28 -5.06 5.88
CA GLY A 105 1.48 -4.99 5.04
C GLY A 105 2.12 -3.59 4.98
N TRP A 106 1.32 -2.54 4.80
CA TRP A 106 1.80 -1.15 4.79
C TRP A 106 2.15 -0.67 6.21
N SER A 107 1.30 -1.01 7.19
CA SER A 107 1.56 -0.80 8.61
C SER A 107 2.90 -1.41 9.10
N GLN A 108 3.30 -2.59 8.59
CA GLN A 108 4.62 -3.17 8.89
C GLN A 108 5.75 -2.28 8.35
N VAL A 109 5.68 -1.90 7.07
CA VAL A 109 6.69 -1.03 6.44
C VAL A 109 6.79 0.32 7.17
N LEU A 110 5.66 0.88 7.59
CA LEU A 110 5.64 2.10 8.41
C LEU A 110 6.36 1.88 9.75
N SER A 111 6.01 0.81 10.46
CA SER A 111 6.61 0.48 11.75
C SER A 111 8.12 0.30 11.65
N GLU A 112 8.59 -0.48 10.66
CA GLU A 112 10.01 -0.72 10.38
C GLU A 112 10.74 0.60 10.06
N ARG A 113 10.16 1.46 9.22
CA ARG A 113 10.81 2.73 8.84
C ARG A 113 10.87 3.74 9.99
N ILE A 114 9.91 3.70 10.91
CA ILE A 114 9.82 4.65 12.02
C ILE A 114 10.58 4.18 13.25
N TYR A 115 10.47 2.90 13.62
CA TYR A 115 10.89 2.40 14.93
C TYR A 115 12.10 1.45 14.92
N GLU A 116 12.50 0.87 13.78
CA GLU A 116 13.67 -0.01 13.73
C GLU A 116 14.98 0.76 13.53
N GLN A 117 16.08 0.16 13.98
CA GLN A 117 17.41 0.75 13.90
C GLN A 117 17.99 0.64 12.47
N PRO A 118 18.82 1.61 12.01
CA PRO A 118 19.41 1.59 10.67
C PRO A 118 20.31 0.36 10.38
N SER A 119 21.02 -0.16 11.38
CA SER A 119 22.04 -1.21 11.23
C SER A 119 21.49 -2.58 10.82
N GLU A 120 20.28 -2.94 11.25
CA GLU A 120 19.63 -4.22 10.92
C GLU A 120 19.04 -4.22 9.49
N ARG A 121 18.62 -3.04 8.98
CA ARG A 121 17.89 -2.87 7.71
C ARG A 121 18.74 -2.91 6.44
N VAL A 122 20.02 -2.51 6.50
CA VAL A 122 20.86 -2.28 5.30
C VAL A 122 21.21 -3.57 4.55
N LYS A 123 21.34 -4.70 5.26
CA LYS A 123 21.67 -6.00 4.64
C LYS A 123 20.48 -6.59 3.88
N GLU A 124 19.28 -6.50 4.46
CA GLU A 124 18.05 -7.09 3.92
C GLU A 124 17.49 -6.31 2.72
N TYR A 125 17.49 -4.97 2.78
CA TYR A 125 16.98 -4.14 1.68
C TYR A 125 17.83 -4.24 0.41
N LYS A 126 19.16 -4.41 0.54
CA LYS A 126 20.04 -4.65 -0.62
C LYS A 126 19.70 -5.98 -1.30
N GLU A 127 19.39 -7.01 -0.53
CA GLU A 127 18.99 -8.32 -1.06
C GLU A 127 17.61 -8.27 -1.73
N ILE A 128 16.60 -7.67 -1.08
CA ILE A 128 15.26 -7.47 -1.65
C ILE A 128 15.34 -6.66 -2.94
N LYS A 129 16.09 -5.55 -2.96
CA LYS A 129 16.28 -4.72 -4.15
C LYS A 129 16.94 -5.50 -5.29
N ASN A 130 17.91 -6.37 -4.99
CA ASN A 130 18.55 -7.21 -5.99
C ASN A 130 17.61 -8.30 -6.54
N VAL A 131 16.73 -8.85 -5.69
CA VAL A 131 15.69 -9.78 -6.14
C VAL A 131 14.64 -9.06 -7.00
N LEU A 132 14.15 -7.89 -6.59
CA LEU A 132 13.21 -7.08 -7.39
C LEU A 132 13.81 -6.63 -8.73
N LYS A 133 15.09 -6.28 -8.77
CA LYS A 133 15.85 -6.01 -10.02
C LYS A 133 15.89 -7.21 -10.97
N LYS A 134 15.87 -8.44 -10.46
CA LYS A 134 15.83 -9.66 -11.29
C LYS A 134 14.44 -9.90 -11.89
N TYR A 135 13.38 -9.43 -11.23
CA TYR A 135 12.00 -9.55 -11.69
C TYR A 135 11.53 -8.41 -12.61
N ALA A 136 12.20 -7.25 -12.56
CA ALA A 136 11.91 -6.11 -13.41
C ALA A 136 13.12 -5.83 -14.32
N ASN A 137 13.01 -6.11 -15.62
CA ASN A 137 14.00 -5.74 -16.65
C ASN A 137 14.10 -4.20 -16.80
N ILE A 138 14.56 -3.48 -15.77
CA ILE A 138 14.73 -2.02 -15.81
C ILE A 138 15.99 -1.61 -15.03
N ASN A 139 16.88 -0.90 -15.72
CA ASN A 139 18.06 -0.24 -15.19
C ASN A 139 17.66 0.99 -14.36
N MET A 140 18.12 1.07 -13.11
CA MET A 140 18.15 2.33 -12.36
C MET A 140 19.36 2.38 -11.43
N LYS A 141 20.23 3.38 -11.64
CA LYS A 141 21.34 3.74 -10.76
C LYS A 141 20.86 4.74 -9.71
N ALA A 142 21.18 4.47 -8.44
CA ALA A 142 21.38 5.46 -7.39
C ALA A 142 22.01 4.75 -6.17
N GLU A 143 23.19 5.20 -5.78
CA GLU A 143 23.87 4.83 -4.52
C GLU A 143 23.50 5.85 -3.44
N LEU A 144 23.34 5.38 -2.20
CA LEU A 144 23.06 6.18 -1.01
C LEU A 144 24.08 5.83 0.06
N ASN A 145 24.82 6.83 0.53
CA ASN A 145 25.63 6.80 1.74
C ASN A 145 24.89 7.55 2.85
N VAL A 146 24.81 6.97 4.05
CA VAL A 146 24.27 7.64 5.25
C VAL A 146 25.12 7.23 6.46
N GLN A 147 25.70 8.21 7.16
CA GLN A 147 26.23 8.09 8.51
C GLN A 147 25.35 8.93 9.48
N GLN A 148 25.00 8.32 10.63
CA GLN A 148 24.66 8.81 12.00
C GLN A 148 23.65 9.98 12.18
N GLU A 149 22.76 10.10 13.17
CA GLU A 149 22.12 9.34 14.27
C GLU A 149 20.82 10.10 14.59
N CYS A 150 19.75 9.48 15.14
CA CYS A 150 18.83 10.23 16.01
C CYS A 150 17.94 9.35 16.88
N SER A 151 17.69 9.86 18.08
CA SER A 151 17.14 9.25 19.28
C SER A 151 15.65 8.89 19.20
N SER A 152 15.31 7.88 20.00
CA SER A 152 14.01 7.20 20.09
C SER A 152 12.84 8.15 20.30
N VAL A 153 11.85 8.09 19.40
CA VAL A 153 10.59 8.80 19.61
C VAL A 153 9.53 7.83 20.13
N SER A 154 9.20 8.01 21.41
CA SER A 154 8.27 7.18 22.17
C SER A 154 6.82 7.54 21.84
N GLY A 155 6.05 6.56 21.39
CA GLY A 155 4.60 6.64 21.20
C GLY A 155 4.13 5.96 19.91
N ASP A 156 2.93 5.36 19.94
CA ASP A 156 2.25 4.81 18.76
C ASP A 156 1.81 5.98 17.86
N ARG A 157 2.47 6.16 16.72
CA ARG A 157 2.24 7.28 15.78
C ARG A 157 1.46 6.87 14.54
N ILE A 158 1.30 5.58 14.34
CA ILE A 158 0.59 5.03 13.20
C ILE A 158 -0.81 4.65 13.67
N ILE A 159 -1.84 5.15 13.00
CA ILE A 159 -3.22 4.71 13.20
C ILE A 159 -3.63 3.92 11.96
N GLY A 160 -3.83 2.61 12.15
CA GLY A 160 -4.31 1.71 11.10
C GLY A 160 -5.83 1.56 11.20
N VAL A 161 -6.53 1.68 10.07
CA VAL A 161 -7.99 1.55 10.01
C VAL A 161 -8.37 0.51 8.98
N ASP A 162 -9.22 -0.46 9.36
CA ASP A 162 -9.73 -1.46 8.43
C ASP A 162 -11.06 -2.08 8.91
N LEU A 163 -11.83 -2.61 7.97
CA LEU A 163 -13.02 -3.43 8.24
C LEU A 163 -12.63 -4.77 8.91
N LEU A 164 -11.49 -5.33 8.50
CA LEU A 164 -10.98 -6.62 8.93
C LEU A 164 -9.99 -6.45 10.09
N THR A 165 -10.05 -7.36 11.06
CA THR A 165 -9.05 -7.41 12.14
C THR A 165 -7.70 -7.84 11.60
N MET A 166 -6.62 -7.30 12.17
CA MET A 166 -5.26 -7.75 11.91
C MET A 166 -4.50 -8.03 13.21
N ILE A 167 -3.43 -8.82 13.11
CA ILE A 167 -2.51 -9.05 14.22
C ILE A 167 -1.87 -7.70 14.60
N PRO A 168 -1.69 -7.36 15.89
CA PRO A 168 -1.04 -6.11 16.29
C PRO A 168 0.34 -5.92 15.65
N ILE A 169 0.72 -4.67 15.40
CA ILE A 169 2.04 -4.27 14.89
C ILE A 169 2.58 -3.21 15.86
N ARG A 170 3.87 -3.27 16.17
CA ARG A 170 4.53 -2.29 17.05
C ARG A 170 4.32 -0.86 16.53
N GLY A 171 3.95 0.06 17.41
CA GLY A 171 3.79 1.46 17.02
C GLY A 171 2.50 1.77 16.25
N VAL A 172 1.62 0.78 16.07
CA VAL A 172 0.37 0.88 15.31
C VAL A 172 -0.83 0.74 16.24
N LYS A 173 -1.57 1.82 16.42
CA LYS A 173 -2.90 1.81 17.04
C LYS A 173 -3.92 1.40 15.98
N PHE A 174 -4.51 0.21 16.14
CA PHE A 174 -5.49 -0.31 15.20
C PHE A 174 -6.93 0.07 15.59
N ILE A 175 -7.72 0.52 14.60
CA ILE A 175 -9.14 0.81 14.72
C ILE A 175 -9.89 -0.07 13.71
N LYS A 176 -10.71 -0.99 14.23
CA LYS A 176 -11.64 -1.75 13.39
C LYS A 176 -12.86 -0.88 13.08
N GLY A 177 -13.10 -0.59 11.81
CA GLY A 177 -14.22 0.24 11.37
C GLY A 177 -14.22 0.49 9.87
N ASN A 178 -15.37 0.94 9.38
CA ASN A 178 -15.53 1.40 8.00
C ASN A 178 -15.06 2.85 7.90
N PHE A 179 -14.01 3.12 7.13
CA PHE A 179 -13.48 4.46 6.96
C PHE A 179 -14.49 5.45 6.35
N LEU A 180 -15.51 4.96 5.64
CA LEU A 180 -16.58 5.79 5.09
C LEU A 180 -17.57 6.29 6.17
N GLU A 181 -17.60 5.67 7.34
CA GLU A 181 -18.54 6.00 8.42
C GLU A 181 -17.96 7.02 9.40
N ASP A 182 -18.76 8.03 9.74
CA ASP A 182 -18.35 9.09 10.68
C ASP A 182 -18.05 8.55 12.09
N SER A 183 -18.64 7.41 12.46
CA SER A 183 -18.34 6.71 13.72
C SER A 183 -16.87 6.25 13.78
N THR A 184 -16.30 5.83 12.64
CA THR A 184 -14.88 5.46 12.53
C THR A 184 -14.01 6.70 12.52
N ILE A 185 -14.41 7.76 11.82
CA ILE A 185 -13.69 9.04 11.82
C ILE A 185 -13.56 9.59 13.25
N LYS A 186 -14.63 9.58 14.05
CA LYS A 186 -14.58 9.98 15.47
C LYS A 186 -13.55 9.19 16.28
N LYS A 187 -13.46 7.89 16.09
CA LYS A 187 -12.43 7.06 16.76
C LYS A 187 -11.02 7.45 16.34
N ILE A 188 -10.82 7.84 15.07
CA ILE A 188 -9.54 8.36 14.58
C ILE A 188 -9.23 9.70 15.24
N GLU A 189 -10.20 10.61 15.33
CA GLU A 189 -10.05 11.92 15.99
C GLU A 189 -9.68 11.77 17.47
N GLU A 190 -10.37 10.90 18.20
CA GLU A 190 -10.04 10.56 19.59
C GLU A 190 -8.61 10.04 19.70
N ALA A 191 -8.20 9.15 18.78
CA ALA A 191 -6.86 8.61 18.75
C ALA A 191 -5.79 9.65 18.38
N LEU A 192 -6.11 10.66 17.57
CA LEU A 192 -5.22 11.76 17.23
C LEU A 192 -5.05 12.74 18.39
N SER A 193 -6.00 12.83 19.32
CA SER A 193 -5.93 13.75 20.47
C SER A 193 -5.59 15.19 20.04
N ASN A 194 -6.29 15.69 19.01
CA ASN A 194 -6.07 17.00 18.36
C ASN A 194 -4.71 17.18 17.65
N CYS A 195 -3.86 16.15 17.58
CA CYS A 195 -2.63 16.20 16.80
C CYS A 195 -2.93 16.14 15.31
N LYS A 196 -2.04 16.74 14.52
CA LYS A 196 -2.17 16.74 13.06
C LYS A 196 -1.48 15.55 12.41
N VAL A 197 -1.89 15.26 11.18
CA VAL A 197 -1.41 14.12 10.38
C VAL A 197 -0.36 14.61 9.39
N GLY A 198 0.76 13.90 9.29
CA GLY A 198 1.83 14.19 8.33
C GLY A 198 1.71 13.39 7.04
N LEU A 199 1.13 12.20 7.12
CA LEU A 199 0.97 11.27 6.00
C LEU A 199 -0.36 10.51 6.11
N VAL A 200 -1.13 10.52 5.03
CA VAL A 200 -2.32 9.66 4.87
C VAL A 200 -2.04 8.67 3.74
N LEU A 201 -2.22 7.39 4.03
CA LEU A 201 -2.09 6.29 3.07
C LEU A 201 -3.43 5.57 2.94
N SER A 202 -3.81 5.22 1.71
CA SER A 202 -4.98 4.38 1.44
C SER A 202 -4.68 3.34 0.35
N ASP A 203 -4.59 2.06 0.73
CA ASP A 203 -4.60 0.91 -0.20
C ASP A 203 -6.02 0.30 -0.32
N MET A 204 -7.04 1.01 0.17
CA MET A 204 -8.45 0.59 0.08
C MET A 204 -8.83 0.31 -1.37
N ALA A 205 -9.70 -0.68 -1.55
CA ALA A 205 -10.32 -0.98 -2.82
C ALA A 205 -11.77 -1.44 -2.58
N PRO A 206 -12.72 -1.01 -3.41
CA PRO A 206 -14.08 -1.51 -3.32
C PRO A 206 -14.17 -2.98 -3.75
N ASN A 207 -15.23 -3.65 -3.31
CA ASN A 207 -15.61 -4.95 -3.87
C ASN A 207 -16.02 -4.77 -5.34
N ILE A 208 -15.24 -5.40 -6.23
CA ILE A 208 -15.46 -5.37 -7.68
C ILE A 208 -16.71 -6.16 -8.04
N SER A 209 -17.68 -5.48 -8.63
CA SER A 209 -18.93 -6.05 -9.13
C SER A 209 -18.79 -6.66 -10.53
N GLY A 210 -17.77 -6.24 -11.28
CA GLY A 210 -17.58 -6.59 -12.69
C GLY A 210 -18.23 -5.60 -13.66
N ASN A 211 -19.00 -4.63 -13.15
CA ASN A 211 -19.49 -3.51 -13.93
C ASN A 211 -18.54 -2.32 -13.79
N LYS A 212 -17.84 -1.98 -14.88
CA LYS A 212 -16.82 -0.93 -14.88
C LYS A 212 -17.34 0.42 -14.37
N GLY A 213 -18.55 0.83 -14.73
CA GLY A 213 -19.10 2.12 -14.29
C GLY A 213 -19.38 2.15 -12.79
N ILE A 214 -19.95 1.06 -12.25
CA ILE A 214 -20.22 0.94 -10.82
C ILE A 214 -18.92 0.84 -10.01
N ASP A 215 -17.94 0.08 -10.51
CA ASP A 215 -16.67 -0.12 -9.84
C ASP A 215 -15.81 1.16 -9.85
N ASP A 216 -15.87 1.95 -10.93
CA ASP A 216 -15.26 3.28 -11.03
C ASP A 216 -15.89 4.24 -10.01
N ALA A 217 -17.23 4.32 -9.95
CA ALA A 217 -17.93 5.19 -9.00
C ALA A 217 -17.58 4.84 -7.54
N LYS A 218 -17.59 3.55 -7.18
CA LYS A 218 -17.19 3.10 -5.84
C LYS A 218 -15.73 3.40 -5.52
N SER A 219 -14.83 3.31 -6.51
CA SER A 219 -13.44 3.70 -6.33
C SER A 219 -13.32 5.19 -6.07
N MET A 220 -14.12 6.00 -6.77
CA MET A 220 -14.13 7.45 -6.61
C MET A 220 -14.65 7.85 -5.23
N ASP A 221 -15.73 7.24 -4.74
CA ASP A 221 -16.26 7.50 -3.39
C ASP A 221 -15.20 7.29 -2.29
N LEU A 222 -14.42 6.22 -2.40
CA LEU A 222 -13.31 5.96 -1.49
C LEU A 222 -12.20 7.03 -1.61
N CYS A 223 -11.86 7.44 -2.83
CA CYS A 223 -10.85 8.47 -3.06
C CYS A 223 -11.28 9.82 -2.49
N THR A 224 -12.52 10.22 -2.74
CA THR A 224 -13.10 11.49 -2.25
C THR A 224 -13.13 11.50 -0.73
N LYS A 225 -13.62 10.44 -0.07
CA LYS A 225 -13.66 10.42 1.40
C LYS A 225 -12.26 10.51 2.04
N VAL A 226 -11.25 9.87 1.44
CA VAL A 226 -9.86 9.97 1.92
C VAL A 226 -9.30 11.37 1.65
N LEU A 227 -9.63 11.99 0.52
CA LEU A 227 -9.24 13.37 0.22
C LEU A 227 -9.87 14.36 1.22
N ASP A 228 -11.16 14.24 1.50
CA ASP A 228 -11.86 15.08 2.49
C ASP A 228 -11.21 14.98 3.87
N PHE A 229 -10.89 13.76 4.31
CA PHE A 229 -10.14 13.55 5.55
C PHE A 229 -8.76 14.22 5.48
N ALA A 230 -8.02 14.05 4.38
CA ALA A 230 -6.71 14.68 4.23
C ALA A 230 -6.80 16.21 4.29
N GLU A 231 -7.80 16.83 3.65
CA GLU A 231 -8.01 18.28 3.70
C GLU A 231 -8.22 18.80 5.14
N GLN A 232 -8.89 18.02 5.99
CA GLN A 232 -9.21 18.41 7.35
C GLN A 232 -8.04 18.21 8.34
N TYR A 233 -7.30 17.09 8.23
CA TYR A 233 -6.35 16.68 9.26
C TYR A 233 -4.88 16.76 8.84
N LEU A 234 -4.57 16.78 7.54
CA LEU A 234 -3.20 16.82 7.05
C LEU A 234 -2.58 18.20 7.32
N ILE A 235 -1.33 18.22 7.80
CA ILE A 235 -0.57 19.47 7.91
C ILE A 235 -0.22 20.03 6.53
N LYS A 236 0.06 21.34 6.49
CA LYS A 236 0.71 21.95 5.32
C LYS A 236 2.04 21.23 5.05
N GLY A 237 2.27 20.83 3.80
CA GLY A 237 3.43 20.04 3.39
C GLY A 237 3.34 18.54 3.70
N GLY A 238 2.24 18.09 4.31
CA GLY A 238 1.97 16.66 4.46
C GLY A 238 1.67 15.99 3.12
N SER A 239 1.74 14.66 3.12
CA SER A 239 1.60 13.84 1.92
C SER A 239 0.38 12.94 1.96
N LEU A 240 -0.15 12.63 0.78
CA LEU A 240 -1.29 11.77 0.57
C LEU A 240 -0.96 10.72 -0.49
N VAL A 241 -1.20 9.45 -0.19
CA VAL A 241 -1.14 8.34 -1.15
C VAL A 241 -2.49 7.65 -1.19
N ILE A 242 -3.13 7.64 -2.35
CA ILE A 242 -4.42 6.99 -2.56
C ILE A 242 -4.33 6.03 -3.72
N LYS A 243 -4.78 4.79 -3.50
CA LYS A 243 -5.06 3.85 -4.57
C LYS A 243 -6.42 4.14 -5.20
N TYR A 244 -6.44 4.12 -6.52
CA TYR A 244 -7.64 4.23 -7.32
C TYR A 244 -7.58 3.23 -8.49
N PHE A 245 -8.74 2.86 -9.02
CA PHE A 245 -8.83 2.11 -10.26
C PHE A 245 -8.88 3.05 -11.46
N MET A 246 -8.17 2.73 -12.53
CA MET A 246 -8.22 3.55 -13.73
C MET A 246 -9.59 3.42 -14.40
N GLY A 247 -10.33 4.53 -14.43
CA GLY A 247 -11.63 4.63 -15.11
C GLY A 247 -11.88 6.00 -15.72
N HIS A 248 -13.15 6.35 -15.89
CA HIS A 248 -13.57 7.58 -16.54
C HIS A 248 -13.36 8.79 -15.60
N SER A 249 -13.50 8.58 -14.30
CA SER A 249 -13.36 9.63 -13.27
C SER A 249 -11.90 10.02 -12.93
N ASN A 250 -10.90 9.42 -13.59
CA ASN A 250 -9.48 9.70 -13.31
C ASN A 250 -9.10 11.18 -13.49
N SER A 251 -9.63 11.82 -14.54
CA SER A 251 -9.32 13.23 -14.85
C SER A 251 -9.84 14.15 -13.76
N GLU A 252 -11.05 13.89 -13.27
CA GLU A 252 -11.70 14.61 -12.19
C GLU A 252 -10.90 14.49 -10.89
N LEU A 253 -10.58 13.27 -10.45
CA LEU A 253 -9.76 13.04 -9.26
C LEU A 253 -8.41 13.77 -9.36
N LYS A 254 -7.75 13.70 -10.52
CA LYS A 254 -6.46 14.37 -10.74
C LYS A 254 -6.58 15.89 -10.68
N MET A 255 -7.67 16.46 -11.20
CA MET A 255 -7.93 17.91 -11.10
C MET A 255 -8.18 18.32 -9.65
N LEU A 256 -9.00 17.57 -8.90
CA LEU A 256 -9.23 17.82 -7.49
C LEU A 256 -7.91 17.80 -6.70
N LEU A 257 -7.09 16.75 -6.87
CA LEU A 257 -5.79 16.65 -6.22
C LEU A 257 -4.87 17.82 -6.58
N LYS A 258 -4.80 18.22 -7.86
CA LYS A 258 -3.96 19.34 -8.30
C LYS A 258 -4.39 20.68 -7.73
N SER A 259 -5.66 20.83 -7.37
CA SER A 259 -6.16 22.04 -6.72
C SER A 259 -5.75 22.15 -5.24
N LYS A 260 -5.37 21.03 -4.61
CA LYS A 260 -5.10 20.93 -3.16
C LYS A 260 -3.63 20.67 -2.81
N PHE A 261 -2.89 20.02 -3.71
CA PHE A 261 -1.50 19.61 -3.50
C PHE A 261 -0.56 20.30 -4.46
N LEU A 262 0.63 20.68 -3.95
CA LEU A 262 1.70 21.32 -4.73
C LEU A 262 2.19 20.44 -5.89
N SER A 263 2.17 19.12 -5.71
CA SER A 263 2.67 18.17 -6.71
C SER A 263 1.82 16.90 -6.68
N VAL A 264 1.41 16.45 -7.86
CA VAL A 264 0.54 15.27 -8.02
C VAL A 264 1.17 14.32 -9.04
N TYR A 265 1.49 13.11 -8.60
CA TYR A 265 2.09 12.06 -9.41
C TYR A 265 1.12 10.88 -9.54
N SER A 266 1.24 10.11 -10.62
CA SER A 266 0.49 8.88 -10.82
C SER A 266 1.48 7.76 -11.09
N GLU A 267 1.47 6.73 -10.25
CA GLU A 267 2.46 5.67 -10.29
C GLU A 267 1.79 4.30 -10.22
N LYS A 268 2.31 3.37 -11.04
CA LYS A 268 1.98 1.96 -10.95
C LYS A 268 3.23 1.22 -10.46
N PRO A 269 3.31 0.86 -9.17
CA PRO A 269 4.44 0.09 -8.65
C PRO A 269 4.63 -1.21 -9.44
N TYR A 270 5.88 -1.65 -9.60
CA TYR A 270 6.24 -2.90 -10.27
C TYR A 270 5.65 -4.12 -9.55
N SER A 271 5.53 -4.05 -8.22
CA SER A 271 4.82 -5.05 -7.41
C SER A 271 3.29 -4.97 -7.50
N SER A 272 2.73 -4.23 -8.46
CA SER A 272 1.30 -4.34 -8.82
C SER A 272 1.05 -5.58 -9.67
N ARG A 273 -0.17 -6.09 -9.66
CA ARG A 273 -0.53 -7.19 -10.56
C ARG A 273 -0.63 -6.66 -12.00
N PRO A 274 -0.21 -7.44 -13.01
CA PRO A 274 -0.65 -7.22 -14.39
C PRO A 274 -2.18 -7.27 -14.40
N GLY A 275 -2.81 -6.22 -14.93
CA GLY A 275 -4.25 -6.14 -15.10
C GLY A 275 -4.67 -6.70 -16.44
#